data_AF-A0A3M2BBV3-F1
#
_entry.id   AF-A0A3M2BBV3-F1
#
_cell.length_a   1.000
_cell.length_b   1.000
_cell.length_c   1.000
_cell.angle_alpha   90.00
_cell.angle_beta   90.00
_cell.angle_gamma   90.00
#
_symmetry.space_group_name_H-M   'P 1'
#
loop_
_entity.id
_entity.type
_entity.pdbx_description
1 polymer ?
#
loop_
_entity_poly.entity_id
_entity_poly.type
_entity_poly.pdbx_seq_one_letter_code
_entity_poly.pdbx_strand_id
1 'polypeptide(L)'
;AEWAREDFANSVREFLENPRRSSAITAGIGQVLDLGAGRWLRLRAELTDLRSKGMFIPWSRFYTHFAVRQGHTHNGQLLGASLGPGSNAQYLEVDLYAPFGRIGGFVERAERDTDTFEERFEDRFDRDQRDIEYTVGVRQTLFLGTLDVAWSASASRRRSRTFIGLDGPGDRGIRETNVSLDVSASYWPGR
;
A
#
# COMPACT_ATOMS: atom_id res chain seq x y z
N ALA A 1 -8.50 4.69 12.18
CA ALA A 1 -7.33 5.42 11.65
C ALA A 1 -6.18 5.20 12.63
N GLU A 2 -4.98 5.06 12.10
CA GLU A 2 -3.74 4.86 12.83
C GLU A 2 -2.78 6.00 12.49
N TRP A 3 -2.10 6.52 13.50
CA TRP A 3 -1.08 7.54 13.36
C TRP A 3 0.10 7.13 14.22
N ALA A 4 1.29 7.21 13.65
CA ALA A 4 2.54 6.83 14.31
C ALA A 4 3.61 7.87 14.04
N ARG A 5 4.60 7.97 14.92
CA ARG A 5 5.71 8.92 14.82
C ARG A 5 7.00 8.28 15.32
N GLU A 6 8.09 8.43 14.55
CA GLU A 6 9.41 7.88 14.92
C GLU A 6 10.17 8.77 15.90
N ASP A 7 10.19 10.09 15.66
CA ASP A 7 10.96 11.01 16.49
C ASP A 7 10.19 11.42 17.75
N PHE A 8 10.78 11.18 18.92
CA PHE A 8 10.30 11.72 20.18
C PHE A 8 10.28 13.26 20.13
N ALA A 9 9.17 13.88 20.54
CA ALA A 9 9.10 15.34 20.66
C ALA A 9 9.74 15.77 21.99
N ASN A 10 10.79 16.60 21.93
CA ASN A 10 11.48 17.06 23.15
C ASN A 10 10.65 18.08 23.94
N SER A 11 9.54 18.58 23.38
CA SER A 11 8.55 19.40 24.08
C SER A 11 7.16 19.33 23.44
N VAL A 12 6.12 19.70 24.19
CA VAL A 12 4.73 19.85 23.68
C VAL A 12 4.67 20.92 22.57
N ARG A 13 5.49 21.98 22.69
CA ARG A 13 5.60 23.02 21.66
C ARG A 13 6.16 22.46 20.36
N GLU A 14 7.25 21.70 20.41
CA GLU A 14 7.82 21.04 19.22
C GLU A 14 6.82 20.06 18.59
N PHE A 15 6.06 19.33 19.42
CA PHE A 15 4.99 18.45 18.95
C PHE A 15 3.90 19.21 18.18
N LEU A 16 3.44 20.35 18.70
CA LEU A 16 2.39 21.16 18.07
C LEU A 16 2.88 21.92 16.83
N GLU A 17 4.16 22.36 16.83
CA GLU A 17 4.78 23.06 15.70
C GLU A 17 5.13 22.09 14.55
N ASN A 18 5.52 20.85 14.87
CA ASN A 18 5.93 19.83 13.88
C ASN A 18 5.23 18.48 14.10
N PRO A 19 3.88 18.42 14.04
CA PRO A 19 3.14 17.19 14.32
C PRO A 19 3.32 16.12 13.24
N ARG A 20 3.73 16.52 12.04
CA ARG A 20 3.91 15.64 10.87
C ARG A 20 5.38 15.24 10.61
N ARG A 21 6.32 15.71 11.44
CA ARG A 21 7.73 15.32 11.33
C ARG A 21 7.85 13.84 11.66
N SER A 22 8.40 13.06 10.71
CA SER A 22 8.59 11.61 10.86
C SER A 22 7.35 10.88 11.34
N SER A 23 6.20 11.24 10.77
CA SER A 23 4.94 10.61 11.09
C SER A 23 4.38 9.82 9.92
N ALA A 24 3.73 8.71 10.22
CA ALA A 24 2.89 7.97 9.31
C ALA A 24 1.42 8.12 9.68
N ILE A 25 0.55 8.11 8.67
CA ILE A 25 -0.89 8.00 8.87
C ILE A 25 -1.46 6.96 7.93
N THR A 26 -2.29 6.08 8.48
CA THR A 26 -3.16 5.18 7.72
C THR A 26 -4.60 5.39 8.19
N ALA A 27 -5.47 5.77 7.27
CA ALA A 27 -6.89 5.94 7.54
C ALA A 27 -7.70 5.04 6.61
N GLY A 28 -8.59 4.24 7.20
CA GLY A 28 -9.46 3.36 6.45
C GLY A 28 -10.90 3.45 6.92
N ILE A 29 -11.83 3.25 6.00
CA ILE A 29 -13.26 3.10 6.26
C ILE A 29 -13.73 1.78 5.64
N GLY A 30 -14.60 1.09 6.36
CA GLY A 30 -15.26 -0.11 5.89
C GLY A 30 -16.75 0.00 6.18
N GLN A 31 -17.57 -0.27 5.17
CA GLN A 31 -19.03 -0.27 5.30
C GLN A 31 -19.59 -1.55 4.73
N VAL A 32 -20.54 -2.15 5.45
CA VAL A 32 -21.33 -3.29 4.99
C VAL A 32 -22.77 -2.86 4.85
N LEU A 33 -23.36 -3.11 3.68
CA LEU A 33 -24.74 -2.81 3.34
C LEU A 33 -25.48 -4.11 3.15
N ASP A 34 -26.58 -4.29 3.87
CA ASP A 34 -27.51 -5.40 3.63
C ASP A 34 -28.34 -5.10 2.37
N LEU A 35 -28.28 -6.00 1.38
CA LEU A 35 -29.03 -5.90 0.13
C LEU A 35 -30.29 -6.79 0.11
N GLY A 36 -30.60 -7.41 1.24
CA GLY A 36 -31.67 -8.40 1.40
C GLY A 36 -31.38 -9.73 0.69
N ALA A 37 -32.20 -10.73 1.00
CA ALA A 37 -32.08 -12.09 0.47
C ALA A 37 -30.71 -12.75 0.76
N GLY A 38 -30.14 -12.47 1.93
CA GLY A 38 -28.85 -13.02 2.35
C GLY A 38 -27.66 -12.48 1.56
N ARG A 39 -27.78 -11.26 1.01
CA ARG A 39 -26.72 -10.60 0.25
C ARG A 39 -26.20 -9.38 0.99
N TRP A 40 -24.89 -9.20 0.99
CA TRP A 40 -24.24 -8.04 1.61
C TRP A 40 -23.21 -7.43 0.67
N LEU A 41 -23.22 -6.11 0.53
CA LEU A 41 -22.17 -5.37 -0.16
C LEU A 41 -21.19 -4.82 0.87
N ARG A 42 -19.92 -5.16 0.73
CA ARG A 42 -18.83 -4.58 1.52
C ARG A 42 -18.06 -3.59 0.66
N LEU A 43 -17.88 -2.39 1.18
CA LEU A 43 -17.01 -1.36 0.63
C LEU A 43 -15.87 -1.12 1.62
N ARG A 44 -14.64 -1.02 1.11
CA ARG A 44 -13.47 -0.66 1.92
C ARG A 44 -12.61 0.33 1.15
N ALA A 45 -12.20 1.39 1.82
CA ALA A 45 -11.21 2.33 1.31
C ALA A 45 -10.12 2.55 2.36
N GLU A 46 -8.88 2.67 1.92
CA GLU A 46 -7.72 2.91 2.77
C GLU A 46 -6.77 3.92 2.11
N LEU A 47 -6.27 4.84 2.92
CA LEU A 47 -5.31 5.87 2.54
C LEU A 47 -4.12 5.78 3.47
N THR A 48 -2.93 5.65 2.90
CA THR A 48 -1.68 5.52 3.65
C THR A 48 -0.69 6.58 3.18
N ASP A 49 -0.09 7.33 4.11
CA ASP A 49 0.93 8.34 3.84
C ASP A 49 2.07 8.16 4.85
N LEU A 50 3.21 7.67 4.35
CA LEU A 50 4.45 7.39 5.09
C LEU A 50 5.58 8.35 4.70
N ARG A 51 5.26 9.41 3.94
CA ARG A 51 6.23 10.43 3.49
C ARG A 51 6.64 11.34 4.63
N SER A 52 7.91 11.72 4.65
CA SER A 52 8.37 12.76 5.58
C SER A 52 7.84 14.13 5.12
N LYS A 53 7.18 14.89 6.01
CA LYS A 53 6.65 16.23 5.72
C LYS A 53 7.32 17.27 6.61
N GLY A 54 7.87 18.32 5.99
CA GLY A 54 8.52 19.44 6.68
C GLY A 54 10.00 19.58 6.31
N MET A 55 10.78 20.26 7.16
CA MET A 55 12.23 20.43 6.95
C MET A 55 12.91 19.06 6.93
N PHE A 56 13.48 18.71 5.77
CA PHE A 56 14.20 17.46 5.55
C PHE A 56 15.40 17.36 6.49
N ILE A 57 15.38 16.36 7.36
CA ILE A 57 16.56 15.89 8.08
C ILE A 57 16.83 14.48 7.55
N PRO A 58 17.98 14.22 6.90
CA PRO A 58 18.27 12.95 6.21
C PRO A 58 18.07 11.69 7.06
N TRP A 59 18.09 11.84 8.39
CA TRP A 59 18.05 10.78 9.39
C TRP A 59 16.68 10.63 10.08
N SER A 60 15.66 11.35 9.60
CA SER A 60 14.32 11.44 10.18
C SER A 60 13.28 11.13 9.08
N ARG A 61 13.29 9.87 8.60
CA ARG A 61 12.22 9.30 7.75
C ARG A 61 11.56 8.16 8.50
N PHE A 62 10.25 7.99 8.27
CA PHE A 62 9.48 6.89 8.88
C PHE A 62 10.10 5.52 8.55
N TYR A 63 10.24 4.63 9.53
CA TYR A 63 10.96 3.34 9.44
C TYR A 63 12.50 3.39 9.27
N THR A 64 13.13 4.55 9.39
CA THR A 64 14.60 4.68 9.28
C THR A 64 15.19 5.30 10.54
N HIS A 65 16.43 4.91 10.88
CA HIS A 65 17.15 5.48 12.02
C HIS A 65 18.66 5.46 11.77
N PHE A 66 19.38 6.51 12.19
CA PHE A 66 20.83 6.61 11.94
C PHE A 66 21.65 5.55 12.70
N ALA A 67 21.24 5.20 13.93
CA ALA A 67 21.94 4.20 14.75
C ALA A 67 21.58 2.76 14.38
N VAL A 68 20.39 2.53 13.81
CA VAL A 68 19.89 1.21 13.40
C VAL A 68 19.79 1.21 11.88
N ARG A 69 20.92 0.91 11.23
CA ARG A 69 21.08 1.02 9.76
C ARG A 69 20.12 0.12 8.97
N GLN A 70 19.65 -0.95 9.58
CA GLN A 70 18.68 -1.88 9.02
C GLN A 70 17.24 -1.32 9.02
N GLY A 71 17.00 -0.19 9.68
CA GLY A 71 15.67 0.37 9.89
C GLY A 71 14.75 -0.58 10.64
N HIS A 72 13.44 -0.39 10.47
CA HIS A 72 12.40 -1.18 11.13
C HIS A 72 12.17 -2.50 10.38
N THR A 73 13.19 -3.37 10.37
CA THR A 73 13.14 -4.65 9.67
C THR A 73 13.61 -5.82 10.54
N HIS A 74 13.12 -7.01 10.23
CA HIS A 74 13.61 -8.28 10.76
C HIS A 74 13.89 -9.22 9.59
N ASN A 75 15.15 -9.63 9.40
CA ASN A 75 15.61 -10.40 8.24
C ASN A 75 15.23 -9.77 6.88
N GLY A 76 15.22 -8.43 6.80
CA GLY A 76 14.85 -7.69 5.61
C GLY A 76 13.35 -7.56 5.37
N GLN A 77 12.51 -8.15 6.22
CA GLN A 77 11.07 -7.93 6.22
C GLN A 77 10.73 -6.72 7.08
N LEU A 78 9.97 -5.78 6.52
CA LEU A 78 9.54 -4.59 7.23
C LEU A 78 8.57 -4.92 8.38
N LEU A 79 8.83 -4.35 9.55
CA LEU A 79 8.00 -4.44 10.75
C LEU A 79 7.01 -3.27 10.75
N GLY A 80 6.00 -3.33 9.88
CA GLY A 80 5.03 -2.24 9.73
C GLY A 80 4.25 -2.30 8.42
N ALA A 81 3.83 -1.13 7.91
CA ALA A 81 3.10 -0.99 6.66
C ALA A 81 3.95 -1.46 5.48
N SER A 82 3.48 -2.46 4.75
CA SER A 82 4.19 -3.19 3.69
C SER A 82 4.78 -2.34 2.54
N LEU A 83 4.40 -1.07 2.44
CA LEU A 83 4.88 -0.13 1.42
C LEU A 83 6.33 0.32 1.64
N GLY A 84 6.76 0.40 2.91
CA GLY A 84 8.09 0.89 3.28
C GLY A 84 8.21 2.41 3.46
N PRO A 85 9.41 2.92 3.81
CA PRO A 85 9.68 4.34 4.02
C PRO A 85 9.25 5.22 2.84
N GLY A 86 8.81 6.45 3.12
CA GLY A 86 8.58 7.46 2.08
C GLY A 86 7.45 7.14 1.11
N SER A 87 6.58 6.18 1.42
CA SER A 87 5.59 5.66 0.48
C SER A 87 4.19 6.23 0.70
N ASN A 88 3.35 6.16 -0.32
CA ASN A 88 1.97 6.63 -0.30
C ASN A 88 1.06 5.65 -1.05
N ALA A 89 -0.08 5.29 -0.48
CA ALA A 89 -1.01 4.38 -1.14
C ALA A 89 -2.48 4.77 -0.98
N GLN A 90 -3.27 4.36 -1.97
CA GLN A 90 -4.71 4.42 -2.00
C GLN A 90 -5.23 3.04 -2.39
N TYR A 91 -6.09 2.46 -1.56
CA TYR A 91 -6.72 1.17 -1.81
C TYR A 91 -8.22 1.31 -1.76
N LEU A 92 -8.91 0.75 -2.74
CA LEU A 92 -10.37 0.67 -2.79
C LEU A 92 -10.79 -0.74 -3.15
N GLU A 93 -11.77 -1.27 -2.42
CA GLU A 93 -12.27 -2.62 -2.56
C GLU A 93 -13.79 -2.66 -2.45
N VAL A 94 -14.39 -3.53 -3.27
CA VAL A 94 -15.81 -3.85 -3.26
C VAL A 94 -15.98 -5.35 -3.30
N ASP A 95 -16.74 -5.91 -2.36
CA ASP A 95 -17.15 -7.32 -2.37
C ASP A 95 -18.67 -7.45 -2.24
N LEU A 96 -19.27 -8.34 -3.03
CA LEU A 96 -20.61 -8.85 -2.86
C LEU A 96 -20.53 -10.24 -2.22
N TYR A 97 -21.14 -10.40 -1.05
CA TYR A 97 -21.41 -11.67 -0.40
C TYR A 97 -22.85 -12.09 -0.69
N ALA A 98 -23.07 -13.37 -0.95
CA ALA A 98 -24.37 -13.95 -1.27
C ALA A 98 -24.42 -15.42 -0.85
N PRO A 99 -25.59 -16.09 -0.86
CA PRO A 99 -25.67 -17.51 -0.51
C PRO A 99 -24.82 -18.43 -1.40
N PHE A 100 -24.56 -18.01 -2.64
CA PHE A 100 -23.70 -18.74 -3.58
C PHE A 100 -22.20 -18.56 -3.33
N GLY A 101 -21.80 -17.60 -2.49
CA GLY A 101 -20.39 -17.27 -2.25
C GLY A 101 -20.07 -15.78 -2.21
N ARG A 102 -18.92 -15.41 -2.76
CA ARG A 102 -18.39 -14.04 -2.80
C ARG A 102 -17.87 -13.71 -4.19
N ILE A 103 -18.13 -12.49 -4.66
CA ILE A 103 -17.45 -11.91 -5.82
C ILE A 103 -16.96 -10.53 -5.41
N GLY A 104 -15.75 -10.16 -5.79
CA GLY A 104 -15.25 -8.82 -5.50
C GLY A 104 -14.09 -8.41 -6.36
N GLY A 105 -13.65 -7.18 -6.15
CA GLY A 105 -12.51 -6.62 -6.83
C GLY A 105 -11.93 -5.45 -6.05
N PHE A 106 -10.72 -5.08 -6.43
CA PHE A 106 -10.00 -3.98 -5.82
C PHE A 106 -9.15 -3.23 -6.85
N VAL A 107 -8.82 -2.01 -6.49
CA VAL A 107 -7.82 -1.19 -7.17
C VAL A 107 -6.89 -0.60 -6.13
N GLU A 108 -5.62 -0.51 -6.48
CA GLU A 108 -4.58 0.09 -5.65
C GLU A 108 -3.70 1.00 -6.49
N ARG A 109 -3.38 2.17 -5.95
CA ARG A 109 -2.25 2.99 -6.38
C ARG A 109 -1.25 2.99 -5.23
N ALA A 110 -0.02 2.56 -5.48
CA ALA A 110 1.08 2.60 -4.53
C ALA A 110 2.27 3.36 -5.13
N GLU A 111 2.64 4.46 -4.50
CA GLU A 111 3.86 5.21 -4.78
C GLU A 111 4.90 4.85 -3.72
N ARG A 112 6.12 4.50 -4.16
CA ARG A 112 7.18 4.03 -3.28
C ARG A 112 8.34 5.01 -3.25
N ASP A 113 8.91 5.16 -2.06
CA ASP A 113 10.14 5.92 -1.83
C ASP A 113 10.12 7.34 -2.46
N THR A 114 8.97 8.03 -2.32
CA THR A 114 8.77 9.40 -2.82
C THR A 114 9.81 10.35 -2.24
N ASP A 115 10.17 10.17 -0.97
CA ASP A 115 11.19 10.99 -0.29
C ASP A 115 12.55 10.94 -1.03
N THR A 116 12.96 9.78 -1.53
CA THR A 116 14.20 9.64 -2.32
C THR A 116 14.06 10.25 -3.72
N PHE A 117 12.88 10.15 -4.34
CA PHE A 117 12.61 10.81 -5.62
C PHE A 117 12.77 12.33 -5.50
N GLU A 118 12.14 12.92 -4.49
CA GLU A 118 12.17 14.36 -4.20
C GLU A 118 13.60 14.83 -3.88
N GLU A 119 14.38 14.04 -3.14
CA GLU A 119 15.77 14.39 -2.81
C GLU A 119 16.73 14.30 -4.00
N ARG A 120 16.65 13.23 -4.81
CA ARG A 120 17.73 12.88 -5.74
C ARG A 120 17.39 13.10 -7.22
N PHE A 121 16.10 13.15 -7.56
CA PHE A 121 15.64 13.06 -8.93
C PHE A 121 14.75 14.22 -9.36
N GLU A 122 14.02 14.89 -8.45
CA GLU A 122 13.04 15.92 -8.82
C GLU A 122 13.64 17.12 -9.58
N ASP A 123 14.90 17.50 -9.32
CA ASP A 123 15.58 18.57 -10.06
C ASP A 123 16.03 18.18 -11.49
N ARG A 124 16.15 16.87 -11.76
CA ARG A 124 16.73 16.32 -13.00
C ARG A 124 15.72 15.57 -13.88
N PHE A 125 14.62 15.13 -13.29
CA PHE A 125 13.63 14.28 -13.92
C PHE A 125 12.22 14.75 -13.60
N ASP A 126 11.34 14.63 -14.60
CA ASP A 126 9.93 14.95 -14.44
C ASP A 126 9.27 14.07 -13.39
N ARG A 127 8.23 14.59 -12.73
CA ARG A 127 7.44 13.87 -11.72
C ARG A 127 6.79 12.58 -12.24
N ASP A 128 6.74 12.38 -13.56
CA ASP A 128 6.25 11.15 -14.18
C ASP A 128 7.23 9.96 -14.01
N GLN A 129 8.47 10.23 -13.55
CA GLN A 129 9.48 9.22 -13.21
C GLN A 129 9.40 8.73 -11.76
N ARG A 130 8.37 9.10 -11.00
CA ARG A 130 8.09 8.55 -9.67
C ARG A 130 7.83 7.04 -9.74
N ASP A 131 8.28 6.31 -8.72
CA ASP A 131 8.03 4.87 -8.61
C ASP A 131 6.57 4.64 -8.20
N ILE A 132 5.71 4.44 -9.21
CA ILE A 132 4.27 4.26 -9.02
C ILE A 132 3.85 2.93 -9.62
N GLU A 133 3.09 2.17 -8.84
CA GLU A 133 2.41 0.95 -9.24
C GLU A 133 0.90 1.13 -9.15
N TYR A 134 0.22 0.70 -10.22
CA TYR A 134 -1.23 0.54 -10.23
C TYR A 134 -1.56 -0.94 -10.30
N THR A 135 -2.39 -1.42 -9.37
CA THR A 135 -2.84 -2.80 -9.32
C THR A 135 -4.35 -2.86 -9.42
N VAL A 136 -4.86 -3.77 -10.23
CA VAL A 136 -6.29 -4.09 -10.32
C VAL A 136 -6.44 -5.58 -10.12
N GLY A 137 -7.40 -5.98 -9.29
CA GLY A 137 -7.68 -7.39 -9.06
C GLY A 137 -9.16 -7.71 -8.96
N VAL A 138 -9.49 -8.94 -9.30
CA VAL A 138 -10.81 -9.54 -9.17
C VAL A 138 -10.69 -10.87 -8.44
N ARG A 139 -11.72 -11.24 -7.70
CA ARG A 139 -11.74 -12.47 -6.91
C ARG A 139 -13.15 -13.03 -6.80
N GLN A 140 -13.24 -14.34 -6.72
CA GLN A 140 -14.49 -15.04 -6.49
C GLN A 140 -14.28 -16.25 -5.58
N THR A 141 -15.29 -16.54 -4.78
CA THR A 141 -15.42 -17.78 -4.02
C THR A 141 -16.82 -18.32 -4.30
N LEU A 142 -16.94 -19.58 -4.70
CA LEU A 142 -18.18 -20.29 -4.94
C LEU A 142 -18.37 -21.34 -3.84
N PHE A 143 -19.56 -21.38 -3.26
CA PHE A 143 -19.96 -22.40 -2.30
C PHE A 143 -20.72 -23.51 -3.02
N LEU A 144 -20.13 -24.71 -3.07
CA LEU A 144 -20.63 -25.89 -3.76
C LEU A 144 -20.89 -27.02 -2.75
N GLY A 145 -21.78 -26.75 -1.78
CA GLY A 145 -22.10 -27.68 -0.70
C GLY A 145 -20.94 -27.81 0.29
N THR A 146 -20.32 -28.99 0.34
CA THR A 146 -19.14 -29.27 1.18
C THR A 146 -17.83 -28.83 0.55
N LEU A 147 -17.84 -28.36 -0.70
CA LEU A 147 -16.68 -27.84 -1.40
C LEU A 147 -16.83 -26.33 -1.63
N ASP A 148 -15.80 -25.57 -1.30
CA ASP A 148 -15.67 -24.18 -1.73
C ASP A 148 -14.55 -24.10 -2.78
N VAL A 149 -14.78 -23.37 -3.86
CA VAL A 149 -13.76 -23.09 -4.89
C VAL A 149 -13.56 -21.60 -4.97
N ALA A 150 -12.30 -21.15 -4.90
CA ALA A 150 -11.97 -19.73 -5.02
C ALA A 150 -10.89 -19.51 -6.06
N TRP A 151 -10.95 -18.34 -6.69
CA TRP A 151 -9.89 -17.85 -7.55
C TRP A 151 -9.73 -16.34 -7.38
N SER A 152 -8.51 -15.85 -7.61
CA SER A 152 -8.22 -14.43 -7.72
C SER A 152 -7.23 -14.18 -8.83
N ALA A 153 -7.48 -13.14 -9.62
CA ALA A 153 -6.57 -12.69 -10.65
C ALA A 153 -6.26 -11.21 -10.43
N SER A 154 -5.00 -10.83 -10.63
CA SER A 154 -4.60 -9.43 -10.56
C SER A 154 -3.62 -9.08 -11.66
N ALA A 155 -3.61 -7.82 -12.06
CA ALA A 155 -2.61 -7.27 -12.94
C ALA A 155 -2.08 -5.97 -12.32
N SER A 156 -0.77 -5.78 -12.36
CA SER A 156 -0.13 -4.54 -11.94
C SER A 156 0.75 -3.96 -13.03
N ARG A 157 0.83 -2.64 -13.06
CA ARG A 157 1.76 -1.89 -13.90
C ARG A 157 2.56 -0.95 -13.02
N ARG A 158 3.85 -1.21 -12.90
CA ARG A 158 4.81 -0.38 -12.16
C ARG A 158 5.70 0.40 -13.11
N ARG A 159 6.02 1.64 -12.75
CA ARG A 159 6.94 2.50 -13.48
C ARG A 159 8.09 2.90 -12.56
N SER A 160 9.25 3.17 -13.16
CA SER A 160 10.45 3.65 -12.48
C SER A 160 10.82 2.86 -11.24
N ARG A 161 10.78 1.52 -11.35
CA ARG A 161 11.10 0.63 -10.24
C ARG A 161 12.44 1.01 -9.63
N THR A 162 12.41 1.41 -8.36
CA THR A 162 13.60 1.77 -7.56
C THR A 162 14.51 2.77 -8.27
N PHE A 163 13.94 3.60 -9.17
CA PHE A 163 14.67 4.58 -9.98
C PHE A 163 15.79 3.99 -10.86
N ILE A 164 15.77 2.67 -11.10
CA ILE A 164 16.76 2.01 -11.96
C ILE A 164 16.58 2.50 -13.39
N GLY A 165 17.69 2.89 -14.02
CA GLY A 165 17.73 3.42 -15.39
C GLY A 165 17.36 4.90 -15.46
N LEU A 166 17.49 5.67 -14.37
CA LEU A 166 17.40 7.13 -14.35
C LEU A 166 18.81 7.72 -14.14
N ASP A 167 19.71 7.50 -15.08
CA ASP A 167 21.13 7.87 -14.95
C ASP A 167 21.45 9.25 -15.55
N GLY A 168 20.68 9.68 -16.55
CA GLY A 168 20.87 10.97 -17.23
C GLY A 168 19.60 11.58 -17.83
N PRO A 169 19.67 12.84 -18.30
CA PRO A 169 18.53 13.55 -18.86
C PRO A 169 17.93 12.83 -20.06
N GLY A 170 16.61 12.60 -20.05
CA GLY A 170 15.89 11.90 -21.12
C GLY A 170 15.75 10.39 -20.91
N ASP A 171 16.41 9.84 -19.91
CA ASP A 171 16.22 8.44 -19.52
C ASP A 171 14.82 8.21 -18.96
N ARG A 172 14.35 6.96 -19.07
CA ARG A 172 13.06 6.53 -18.53
C ARG A 172 13.26 5.34 -17.63
N GLY A 173 12.70 5.42 -16.43
CA GLY A 173 12.77 4.34 -15.48
C GLY A 173 12.13 3.05 -15.99
N ILE A 174 12.62 1.92 -15.50
CA ILE A 174 12.13 0.59 -15.89
C ILE A 174 10.63 0.47 -15.61
N ARG A 175 9.90 -0.08 -16.58
CA ARG A 175 8.47 -0.37 -16.47
C ARG A 175 8.24 -1.87 -16.39
N GLU A 176 7.44 -2.29 -15.42
CA GLU A 176 7.13 -3.69 -15.19
C GLU A 176 5.63 -3.91 -15.26
N THR A 177 5.25 -5.05 -15.80
CA THR A 177 3.87 -5.56 -15.72
C THR A 177 3.92 -6.90 -15.02
N ASN A 178 3.13 -7.05 -13.96
CA ASN A 178 2.97 -8.31 -13.28
C ASN A 178 1.53 -8.78 -13.44
N VAL A 179 1.34 -10.09 -13.52
CA VAL A 179 0.01 -10.71 -13.51
C VAL A 179 0.07 -11.87 -12.53
N SER A 180 -0.94 -12.00 -11.68
CA SER A 180 -1.07 -13.12 -10.75
C SER A 180 -2.40 -13.83 -10.97
N LEU A 181 -2.39 -15.15 -10.76
CA LEU A 181 -3.56 -15.99 -10.69
C LEU A 181 -3.37 -16.98 -9.54
N ASP A 182 -4.33 -16.99 -8.63
CA ASP A 182 -4.38 -17.92 -7.51
C ASP A 182 -5.69 -18.68 -7.60
N VAL A 183 -5.63 -19.98 -7.35
CA VAL A 183 -6.79 -20.87 -7.32
C VAL A 183 -6.69 -21.73 -6.06
N SER A 184 -7.80 -21.87 -5.35
CA SER A 184 -7.87 -22.71 -4.16
C SER A 184 -9.19 -23.47 -4.08
N ALA A 185 -9.15 -24.60 -3.39
CA ALA A 185 -10.32 -25.40 -3.07
C ALA A 185 -10.26 -25.81 -1.60
N SER A 186 -11.38 -25.68 -0.91
CA SER A 186 -11.52 -26.01 0.51
C SER A 186 -12.67 -26.98 0.72
N TYR A 187 -12.44 -28.05 1.48
CA TYR A 187 -13.44 -29.06 1.78
C TYR A 187 -13.88 -28.97 3.25
N TRP A 188 -15.19 -28.94 3.46
CA TRP A 188 -15.85 -28.79 4.75
C TRP A 188 -16.81 -29.97 4.97
N PRO A 189 -16.37 -31.05 5.63
CA PRO A 189 -17.20 -32.24 5.82
C PRO A 189 -18.42 -32.05 6.75
N GLY A 190 -18.54 -30.90 7.42
CA GLY A 190 -19.60 -30.61 8.40
C GLY A 190 -20.44 -29.38 8.11
N ARG A 191 -20.42 -28.87 6.86
CA ARG A 191 -21.27 -27.75 6.43
C ARG A 191 -22.58 -28.24 5.83
#